data_AF-A0A365CXI9-F1
#
_entry.id   AF-A0A365CXI9-F1
#
_cell.length_a   1.000
_cell.length_b   1.000
_cell.length_c   1.000
_cell.angle_alpha   90.00
_cell.angle_beta   90.00
_cell.angle_gamma   90.00
#
_symmetry.space_group_name_H-M   'P 1'
#
loop_
_entity.id
_entity.type
_entity.pdbx_description
1 polymer ?
#
loop_
_entity_poly.entity_id
_entity_poly.type
_entity_poly.pdbx_seq_one_letter_code
_entity_poly.pdbx_strand_id
1 'polypeptide(L)'
;MQRKSLGLVALIVLPGILIGAVFSILLLLTPARPAAADCGPTVSVAINGDTKVEGYSQEQLKNAAAILGAGKTLNLPVKGQMISVMVALGESGLRVLDRGDVAGPDSRGLFQQRGNGAWGSYADRMDPTISATNFIKALQMVDGWELLEPTIAGNKVQRNADPYHYQKYWPEAVRLVLALSDGTFSLQGSGCAIPGQSGAGDDYPWKNSPTWVQAGTDPAAASPLGMFYRECVDFALWRVNQQMGSTSAPFKFLNGTFRPDGQKLGSARTWKDGWDAKGWATGNIPRVGAVVWYAPGAGGADPTFGHVAVVKEVKDDGTYVEEGYNGNPSPDDHSYYTRTVSNSVPSAFLYLPTQEEKK
;
A
#
# COMPACT_ATOMS: atom_id res chain seq x y z
N MET A 1 -4.38 79.38 27.32
CA MET A 1 -3.52 78.27 27.82
C MET A 1 -4.48 77.18 28.27
N GLN A 2 -4.48 75.91 27.88
CA GLN A 2 -3.52 75.03 27.21
C GLN A 2 -4.28 74.07 26.27
N ARG A 3 -3.51 73.57 25.31
CA ARG A 3 -3.84 72.65 24.21
C ARG A 3 -3.46 71.22 24.63
N LYS A 4 -4.12 70.22 24.03
CA LYS A 4 -3.68 68.82 23.75
C LYS A 4 -4.10 67.71 24.74
N SER A 5 -4.88 66.75 24.22
CA SER A 5 -4.58 65.30 24.30
C SER A 5 -5.64 64.41 23.60
N LEU A 6 -6.03 64.71 22.35
CA LEU A 6 -6.81 63.74 21.53
C LEU A 6 -6.06 63.20 20.30
N GLY A 7 -4.81 63.61 20.09
CA GLY A 7 -4.05 63.29 18.87
C GLY A 7 -3.23 62.00 18.90
N LEU A 8 -3.15 61.26 20.02
CA LEU A 8 -2.20 60.15 20.15
C LEU A 8 -2.81 58.75 20.00
N VAL A 9 -4.13 58.61 20.12
CA VAL A 9 -4.78 57.28 20.03
C VAL A 9 -5.01 56.87 18.57
N ALA A 10 -5.28 57.83 17.67
CA ALA A 10 -5.55 57.54 16.25
C ALA A 10 -4.29 57.14 15.45
N LEU A 11 -3.09 57.50 15.90
CA LEU A 11 -1.84 57.26 15.15
C LEU A 11 -1.23 55.85 15.38
N ILE A 12 -1.68 55.12 16.40
CA ILE A 12 -1.20 53.75 16.70
C ILE A 12 -2.17 52.69 16.14
N VAL A 13 -3.47 53.02 16.03
CA VAL A 13 -4.49 52.08 15.56
C VAL A 13 -4.40 51.85 14.05
N LEU A 14 -4.11 52.88 13.25
CA LEU A 14 -4.01 52.74 11.78
C LEU A 14 -2.86 51.82 11.30
N PRO A 15 -1.62 51.93 11.82
CA PRO A 15 -0.56 51.00 11.46
C PRO A 15 -0.84 49.58 11.93
N GLY A 16 -1.46 49.40 13.10
CA GLY A 16 -1.80 48.08 13.64
C GLY A 16 -2.83 47.33 12.80
N ILE A 17 -3.84 48.03 12.29
CA ILE A 17 -4.86 47.44 11.40
C ILE A 17 -4.25 47.10 10.02
N LEU A 18 -3.38 47.96 9.47
CA LEU A 18 -2.70 47.70 8.21
C LEU A 18 -1.69 46.55 8.31
N ILE A 19 -0.91 46.46 9.39
CA ILE A 19 0.01 45.33 9.64
C ILE A 19 -0.78 44.04 9.88
N GLY A 20 -1.86 44.09 10.65
CA GLY A 20 -2.74 42.94 10.89
C GLY A 20 -3.43 42.44 9.60
N ALA A 21 -3.88 43.35 8.73
CA ALA A 21 -4.47 42.99 7.44
C ALA A 21 -3.43 42.42 6.47
N VAL A 22 -2.20 42.97 6.44
CA VAL A 22 -1.10 42.43 5.61
C VAL A 22 -0.64 41.07 6.11
N PHE A 23 -0.53 40.86 7.44
CA PHE A 23 -0.23 39.53 8.01
C PHE A 23 -1.36 38.52 7.75
N SER A 24 -2.62 38.93 7.83
CA SER A 24 -3.77 38.05 7.54
C SER A 24 -3.84 37.66 6.06
N ILE A 25 -3.51 38.59 5.15
CA ILE A 25 -3.43 38.31 3.71
C ILE A 25 -2.23 37.41 3.38
N LEU A 26 -1.09 37.57 4.07
CA LEU A 26 0.07 36.67 3.90
C LEU A 26 -0.22 35.24 4.39
N LEU A 27 -0.98 35.08 5.48
CA LEU A 27 -1.44 33.78 6.00
C LEU A 27 -2.49 33.09 5.10
N LEU A 28 -3.27 33.87 4.34
CA LEU A 28 -4.29 33.36 3.41
C LEU A 28 -3.73 33.03 2.01
N LEU A 29 -2.53 33.52 1.67
CA LEU A 29 -1.88 33.32 0.37
C LEU A 29 -0.71 32.33 0.39
N THR A 30 -0.29 31.85 1.57
CA THR A 30 0.58 30.69 1.62
C THR A 30 -0.23 29.45 1.23
N PRO A 31 0.11 28.71 0.16
CA PRO A 31 -0.44 27.38 0.00
C PRO A 31 0.01 26.60 1.23
N ALA A 32 -0.95 26.24 2.09
CA ALA A 32 -0.73 25.22 3.09
C ALA A 32 -0.24 24.01 2.29
N ARG A 33 1.03 23.64 2.43
CA ARG A 33 1.45 22.29 2.06
C ARG A 33 0.46 21.39 2.78
N PRO A 34 -0.32 20.54 2.08
CA PRO A 34 -1.07 19.54 2.79
C PRO A 34 -0.02 18.80 3.62
N ALA A 35 -0.20 18.82 4.95
CA ALA A 35 0.49 17.86 5.78
C ALA A 35 0.18 16.52 5.10
N ALA A 36 1.22 15.81 4.64
CA ALA A 36 1.03 14.46 4.15
C ALA A 36 0.25 13.76 5.25
N ALA A 37 -1.02 13.43 4.97
CA ALA A 37 -1.81 12.66 5.90
C ALA A 37 -1.02 11.37 6.09
N ASP A 38 -0.51 11.18 7.31
CA ASP A 38 0.31 10.03 7.67
C ASP A 38 -0.62 8.81 7.72
N CYS A 39 -0.89 8.28 6.53
CA CYS A 39 -1.77 7.14 6.28
C CYS A 39 -1.02 5.81 6.45
N GLY A 40 -0.02 5.78 7.32
CA GLY A 40 0.63 4.55 7.74
C GLY A 40 -0.15 3.91 8.89
N PRO A 41 -0.38 2.58 8.89
CA PRO A 41 -0.82 1.91 10.10
C PRO A 41 0.27 2.10 11.17
N THR A 42 -0.12 2.50 12.37
CA THR A 42 0.78 2.49 13.53
C THR A 42 0.86 1.09 14.12
N VAL A 43 2.05 0.50 14.09
CA VAL A 43 2.32 -0.80 14.74
C VAL A 43 2.50 -0.61 16.24
N SER A 44 1.61 -1.20 17.03
CA SER A 44 1.90 -1.50 18.43
C SER A 44 2.76 -2.77 18.49
N VAL A 45 4.09 -2.59 18.55
CA VAL A 45 5.01 -3.70 18.82
C VAL A 45 4.82 -4.15 20.26
N ALA A 46 4.32 -5.37 20.46
CA ALA A 46 4.50 -6.13 21.69
C ALA A 46 5.35 -7.35 21.35
N ILE A 47 6.56 -7.39 21.90
CA ILE A 47 7.49 -8.50 21.72
C ILE A 47 7.12 -9.53 22.78
N ASN A 48 6.38 -10.57 22.39
CA ASN A 48 6.36 -11.78 23.19
C ASN A 48 7.53 -12.68 22.75
N GLY A 49 8.37 -13.09 23.71
CA GLY A 49 9.58 -13.89 23.46
C GLY A 49 9.29 -15.32 22.94
N ASP A 50 8.02 -15.71 22.91
CA ASP A 50 7.54 -17.04 22.55
C ASP A 50 6.98 -17.15 21.12
N THR A 51 7.00 -16.09 20.32
CA THR A 51 6.50 -16.12 18.94
C THR A 51 7.27 -17.15 18.12
N LYS A 52 6.54 -18.15 17.60
CA LYS A 52 7.08 -19.18 16.71
C LYS A 52 6.60 -18.94 15.29
N VAL A 53 7.54 -18.87 14.37
CA VAL A 53 7.28 -18.76 12.93
C VAL A 53 8.00 -19.91 12.25
N GLU A 54 7.26 -20.79 11.59
CA GLU A 54 7.84 -21.96 10.89
C GLU A 54 8.93 -21.50 9.91
N GLY A 55 10.08 -22.18 9.93
CA GLY A 55 11.24 -21.84 9.08
C GLY A 55 12.20 -20.79 9.65
N TYR A 56 11.93 -20.19 10.82
CA TYR A 56 12.79 -19.18 11.44
C TYR A 56 13.25 -19.54 12.85
N SER A 57 14.52 -19.27 13.15
CA SER A 57 15.06 -19.40 14.50
C SER A 57 14.62 -18.24 15.39
N GLN A 58 14.65 -18.44 16.72
CA GLN A 58 14.40 -17.35 17.67
C GLN A 58 15.35 -16.16 17.47
N GLU A 59 16.59 -16.39 17.06
CA GLU A 59 17.55 -15.33 16.79
C GLU A 59 17.14 -14.50 15.56
N GLN A 60 16.70 -15.14 14.48
CA GLN A 60 16.18 -14.43 13.29
C GLN A 60 14.92 -13.63 13.64
N LEU A 61 14.05 -14.15 14.49
CA LEU A 61 12.86 -13.44 14.95
C LEU A 61 13.20 -12.25 15.86
N LYS A 62 14.21 -12.37 16.73
CA LYS A 62 14.73 -11.24 17.51
C LYS A 62 15.30 -10.15 16.60
N ASN A 63 16.03 -10.53 15.56
CA ASN A 63 16.58 -9.58 14.58
C ASN A 63 15.47 -8.88 13.77
N ALA A 64 14.45 -9.62 13.33
CA ALA A 64 13.27 -9.03 12.70
C ALA A 64 12.54 -8.07 13.63
N ALA A 65 12.37 -8.43 14.91
CA ALA A 65 11.76 -7.55 15.91
C ALA A 65 12.59 -6.27 16.15
N ALA A 66 13.93 -6.35 16.10
CA ALA A 66 14.80 -5.18 16.17
C ALA A 66 14.57 -4.22 14.98
N ILE A 67 14.34 -4.76 13.77
CA ILE A 67 13.98 -3.96 12.58
C ILE A 67 12.64 -3.24 12.80
N LEU A 68 11.61 -3.94 13.29
CA LEU A 68 10.30 -3.35 13.56
C LEU A 68 10.37 -2.28 14.67
N GLY A 69 11.14 -2.55 15.73
CA GLY A 69 11.37 -1.59 16.82
C GLY A 69 12.07 -0.31 16.35
N ALA A 70 13.08 -0.44 15.48
CA ALA A 70 13.73 0.71 14.85
C ALA A 70 12.76 1.48 13.94
N GLY A 71 11.97 0.77 13.13
CA GLY A 71 10.93 1.37 12.29
C GLY A 71 9.91 2.17 13.09
N LYS A 72 9.40 1.60 14.17
CA LYS A 72 8.50 2.30 15.11
C LYS A 72 9.15 3.56 15.68
N THR A 73 10.40 3.48 16.12
CA THR A 73 11.14 4.61 16.68
C THR A 73 11.32 5.76 15.68
N LEU A 74 11.43 5.44 14.39
CA LEU A 74 11.58 6.41 13.30
C LEU A 74 10.26 6.79 12.62
N ASN A 75 9.11 6.45 13.22
CA ASN A 75 7.77 6.65 12.65
C ASN A 75 7.65 6.11 11.21
N LEU A 76 8.32 5.00 10.92
CA LEU A 76 8.28 4.36 9.62
C LEU A 76 6.94 3.63 9.45
N PRO A 77 6.16 3.91 8.39
CA PRO A 77 4.95 3.17 8.09
C PRO A 77 5.20 1.66 7.96
N VAL A 78 4.18 0.84 8.21
CA VAL A 78 4.25 -0.63 8.10
C VAL A 78 4.90 -1.09 6.80
N LYS A 79 4.55 -0.47 5.65
CA LYS A 79 5.16 -0.79 4.35
C LYS A 79 6.70 -0.65 4.40
N GLY A 80 7.23 0.40 5.02
CA GLY A 80 8.66 0.59 5.18
C GLY A 80 9.30 -0.42 6.13
N GLN A 81 8.58 -0.85 7.17
CA GLN A 81 9.04 -1.91 8.06
C GLN A 81 9.13 -3.26 7.33
N MET A 82 8.12 -3.59 6.52
CA MET A 82 8.12 -4.76 5.64
C MET A 82 9.25 -4.71 4.60
N ILE A 83 9.50 -3.54 3.98
CA ILE A 83 10.64 -3.34 3.07
C ILE A 83 11.96 -3.62 3.80
N SER A 84 12.10 -3.13 5.03
CA SER A 84 13.32 -3.33 5.82
C SER A 84 13.55 -4.80 6.16
N VAL A 85 12.50 -5.55 6.52
CA VAL A 85 12.59 -7.00 6.74
C VAL A 85 12.89 -7.75 5.43
N MET A 86 12.28 -7.36 4.32
CA MET A 86 12.54 -7.95 2.99
C MET A 86 14.00 -7.79 2.57
N VAL A 87 14.58 -6.61 2.75
CA VAL A 87 16.00 -6.40 2.45
C VAL A 87 16.88 -7.23 3.38
N ALA A 88 16.63 -7.23 4.69
CA ALA A 88 17.43 -8.03 5.63
C ALA A 88 17.33 -9.54 5.36
N LEU A 89 16.19 -10.04 4.86
CA LEU A 89 16.03 -11.41 4.37
C LEU A 89 16.92 -11.68 3.15
N GLY A 90 16.96 -10.76 2.18
CA GLY A 90 17.79 -10.91 0.99
C GLY A 90 19.28 -10.86 1.28
N GLU A 91 19.69 -9.96 2.18
CA GLU A 91 21.11 -9.73 2.50
C GLU A 91 21.71 -10.81 3.40
N SER A 92 20.96 -11.29 4.38
CA SER A 92 21.51 -12.17 5.42
C SER A 92 20.59 -13.31 5.87
N GLY A 93 19.36 -13.36 5.34
CA GLY A 93 18.31 -14.21 5.89
C GLY A 93 18.02 -13.87 7.36
N LEU A 94 18.07 -12.59 7.73
CA LEU A 94 17.88 -12.08 9.11
C LEU A 94 18.94 -12.53 10.12
N ARG A 95 20.20 -12.66 9.68
CA ARG A 95 21.33 -13.02 10.55
C ARG A 95 22.35 -11.89 10.61
N VAL A 96 22.91 -11.64 11.78
CA VAL A 96 24.03 -10.71 11.90
C VAL A 96 25.29 -11.41 11.41
N LEU A 97 25.73 -11.10 10.20
CA LEU A 97 26.91 -11.73 9.60
C LEU A 97 28.16 -10.89 9.84
N ASP A 98 29.21 -11.51 10.39
CA ASP A 98 30.55 -10.93 10.50
C ASP A 98 31.41 -11.15 9.25
N ARG A 99 30.78 -11.23 8.09
CA ARG A 99 31.44 -11.42 6.80
C ARG A 99 30.59 -10.83 5.69
N GLY A 100 31.26 -10.44 4.62
CA GLY A 100 30.65 -10.06 3.35
C GLY A 100 31.02 -11.04 2.24
N ASP A 101 30.55 -10.75 1.03
CA ASP A 101 30.80 -11.56 -0.17
C ASP A 101 31.97 -11.00 -1.00
N VAL A 102 32.14 -11.52 -2.22
CA VAL A 102 33.21 -11.08 -3.13
C VAL A 102 33.02 -9.61 -3.56
N ALA A 103 31.78 -9.15 -3.72
CA ALA A 103 31.47 -7.79 -4.16
C ALA A 103 31.66 -6.77 -3.01
N GLY A 104 31.41 -7.18 -1.77
CA GLY A 104 31.64 -6.39 -0.57
C GLY A 104 32.24 -7.19 0.59
N PRO A 105 33.55 -7.51 0.56
CA PRO A 105 34.18 -8.29 1.63
C PRO A 105 34.11 -7.62 3.02
N ASP A 106 34.00 -6.29 3.02
CA ASP A 106 33.86 -5.44 4.21
C ASP A 106 32.40 -5.29 4.71
N SER A 107 31.41 -5.83 4.00
CA SER A 107 30.00 -5.79 4.39
C SER A 107 29.74 -6.53 5.70
N ARG A 108 28.87 -6.00 6.57
CA ARG A 108 28.55 -6.58 7.88
C ARG A 108 27.08 -6.43 8.25
N GLY A 109 26.61 -7.28 9.15
CA GLY A 109 25.31 -7.16 9.80
C GLY A 109 24.12 -7.63 8.96
N LEU A 110 22.92 -7.28 9.45
CA LEU A 110 21.63 -7.69 8.89
C LEU A 110 21.43 -7.28 7.43
N PHE A 111 21.93 -6.08 7.10
CA PHE A 111 21.76 -5.43 5.80
C PHE A 111 23.04 -5.46 4.96
N GLN A 112 24.07 -6.22 5.36
CA GLN A 112 25.36 -6.29 4.65
C GLN A 112 25.95 -4.91 4.30
N GLN A 113 25.91 -4.00 5.28
CA GLN A 113 26.33 -2.61 5.13
C GLN A 113 27.86 -2.49 5.00
N ARG A 114 28.33 -1.69 4.03
CA ARG A 114 29.77 -1.47 3.75
C ARG A 114 30.48 -0.69 4.86
N GLY A 115 31.76 -0.97 5.05
CA GLY A 115 32.65 -0.27 5.98
C GLY A 115 33.22 1.04 5.41
N ASN A 116 32.40 1.81 4.69
CA ASN A 116 32.82 3.04 3.98
C ASN A 116 32.47 4.34 4.73
N GLY A 117 32.04 4.24 5.98
CA GLY A 117 31.63 5.37 6.82
C GLY A 117 30.17 5.82 6.66
N ALA A 118 29.45 5.38 5.62
CA ALA A 118 28.05 5.77 5.41
C ALA A 118 27.07 5.08 6.37
N TRP A 119 27.48 3.96 6.96
CA TRP A 119 26.62 3.07 7.75
C TRP A 119 27.01 2.99 9.23
N GLY A 120 27.87 3.90 9.69
CA GLY A 120 28.42 3.91 11.04
C GLY A 120 29.68 3.05 11.19
N SER A 121 30.05 2.81 12.45
CA SER A 121 31.20 2.00 12.84
C SER A 121 31.00 0.52 12.58
N TYR A 122 32.04 -0.29 12.79
CA TYR A 122 31.89 -1.75 12.76
C TYR A 122 30.87 -2.25 13.81
N ALA A 123 30.91 -1.71 15.02
CA ALA A 123 29.97 -2.07 16.09
C ALA A 123 28.53 -1.72 15.71
N ASP A 124 28.31 -0.56 15.10
CA ASP A 124 26.98 -0.10 14.66
C ASP A 124 26.37 -1.04 13.61
N ARG A 125 27.18 -1.51 12.66
CA ARG A 125 26.74 -2.45 11.62
C ARG A 125 26.47 -3.84 12.17
N MET A 126 27.16 -4.24 13.24
CA MET A 126 26.95 -5.53 13.91
C MET A 126 25.76 -5.51 14.89
N ASP A 127 25.30 -4.34 15.31
CA ASP A 127 24.11 -4.22 16.15
C ASP A 127 22.81 -4.27 15.30
N PRO A 128 21.89 -5.21 15.55
CA PRO A 128 20.62 -5.32 14.82
C PRO A 128 19.78 -4.04 14.78
N THR A 129 19.72 -3.31 15.90
CA THR A 129 18.86 -2.13 16.05
C THR A 129 19.49 -0.94 15.34
N ILE A 130 20.80 -0.73 15.52
CA ILE A 130 21.52 0.40 14.92
C ILE A 130 21.64 0.19 13.40
N SER A 131 22.00 -1.01 12.94
CA SER A 131 22.06 -1.31 11.50
C SER A 131 20.72 -1.12 10.81
N ALA A 132 19.61 -1.54 11.44
CA ALA A 132 18.25 -1.28 10.96
C ALA A 132 17.91 0.21 10.95
N THR A 133 18.24 0.95 12.02
CA THR A 133 18.05 2.40 12.10
C THR A 133 18.75 3.12 10.95
N ASN A 134 19.99 2.73 10.63
CA ASN A 134 20.75 3.31 9.54
C ASN A 134 20.15 2.98 8.17
N PHE A 135 19.70 1.74 7.95
CA PHE A 135 18.97 1.36 6.73
C PHE A 135 17.70 2.19 6.55
N ILE A 136 16.88 2.30 7.60
CA ILE A 136 15.60 3.02 7.56
C ILE A 136 15.81 4.51 7.27
N LYS A 137 16.82 5.14 7.89
CA LYS A 137 17.18 6.53 7.56
C LYS A 137 17.55 6.69 6.09
N ALA A 138 18.31 5.75 5.53
CA ALA A 138 18.65 5.77 4.11
C ALA A 138 17.42 5.53 3.22
N LEU A 139 16.49 4.64 3.62
CA LEU A 139 15.22 4.43 2.92
C LEU A 139 14.37 5.70 2.89
N GLN A 140 14.23 6.40 4.02
CA GLN A 140 13.49 7.66 4.10
C GLN A 140 14.11 8.81 3.28
N MET A 141 15.39 8.71 2.92
CA MET A 141 16.07 9.64 2.02
C MET A 141 15.88 9.31 0.53
N VAL A 142 15.27 8.17 0.20
CA VAL A 142 14.93 7.84 -1.19
C VAL A 142 13.65 8.58 -1.57
N ASP A 143 13.77 9.54 -2.49
CA ASP A 143 12.62 10.32 -2.96
C ASP A 143 11.47 9.43 -3.44
N GLY A 144 10.31 9.58 -2.80
CA GLY A 144 9.09 8.85 -3.13
C GLY A 144 9.17 7.33 -2.91
N TRP A 145 10.03 6.85 -2.01
CA TRP A 145 10.16 5.42 -1.71
C TRP A 145 8.82 4.76 -1.34
N GLU A 146 7.90 5.51 -0.75
CA GLU A 146 6.55 5.08 -0.40
C GLU A 146 5.74 4.64 -1.62
N LEU A 147 6.03 5.24 -2.78
CA LEU A 147 5.35 4.99 -4.05
C LEU A 147 6.06 3.95 -4.92
N LEU A 148 7.25 3.51 -4.53
CA LEU A 148 8.02 2.49 -5.25
C LEU A 148 7.52 1.08 -4.92
N GLU A 149 7.80 0.14 -5.84
CA GLU A 149 7.78 -1.29 -5.52
C GLU A 149 8.75 -1.58 -4.37
N PRO A 150 8.40 -2.46 -3.41
CA PRO A 150 9.27 -2.78 -2.29
C PRO A 150 10.71 -3.15 -2.68
N THR A 151 10.88 -3.98 -3.71
CA THR A 151 12.21 -4.38 -4.22
C THR A 151 12.99 -3.19 -4.77
N ILE A 152 12.33 -2.26 -5.45
CA ILE A 152 12.95 -1.07 -6.03
C ILE A 152 13.34 -0.07 -4.94
N ALA A 153 12.51 0.10 -3.92
CA ALA A 153 12.85 0.91 -2.75
C ALA A 153 14.09 0.35 -2.02
N GLY A 154 14.11 -0.96 -1.75
CA GLY A 154 15.26 -1.64 -1.15
C GLY A 154 16.52 -1.55 -2.03
N ASN A 155 16.39 -1.76 -3.34
CA ASN A 155 17.50 -1.64 -4.28
C ASN A 155 18.04 -0.21 -4.37
N LYS A 156 17.22 0.85 -4.29
CA LYS A 156 17.74 2.23 -4.29
C LYS A 156 18.60 2.54 -3.07
N VAL A 157 18.31 1.91 -1.93
CA VAL A 157 19.12 2.02 -0.72
C VAL A 157 20.42 1.24 -0.88
N GLN A 158 20.33 -0.03 -1.28
CA GLN A 158 21.46 -0.97 -1.28
C GLN A 158 22.35 -0.90 -2.53
N ARG A 159 21.77 -0.44 -3.64
CA ARG A 159 22.41 -0.24 -4.95
C ARG A 159 23.09 -1.50 -5.49
N ASN A 160 22.50 -2.67 -5.26
CA ASN A 160 22.96 -3.90 -5.89
C ASN A 160 22.59 -3.94 -7.38
N ALA A 161 23.21 -4.85 -8.14
CA ALA A 161 23.13 -4.85 -9.61
C ALA A 161 21.75 -5.27 -10.16
N ASP A 162 20.96 -6.02 -9.40
CA ASP A 162 19.65 -6.53 -9.80
C ASP A 162 18.53 -5.79 -9.04
N PRO A 163 17.76 -4.90 -9.70
CA PRO A 163 16.65 -4.18 -9.08
C PRO A 163 15.56 -5.07 -8.47
N TYR A 164 15.42 -6.30 -8.94
CA TYR A 164 14.39 -7.25 -8.50
C TYR A 164 14.92 -8.31 -7.54
N HIS A 165 16.17 -8.19 -7.10
CA HIS A 165 16.82 -9.15 -6.19
C HIS A 165 15.98 -9.48 -4.95
N TYR A 166 15.32 -8.48 -4.38
CA TYR A 166 14.57 -8.62 -3.13
C TYR A 166 13.14 -9.14 -3.33
N GLN A 167 12.60 -9.08 -4.55
CA GLN A 167 11.19 -9.34 -4.84
C GLN A 167 10.70 -10.69 -4.26
N LYS A 168 11.51 -11.74 -4.40
CA LYS A 168 11.18 -13.10 -3.90
C LYS A 168 11.05 -13.20 -2.38
N TYR A 169 11.59 -12.25 -1.62
CA TYR A 169 11.52 -12.23 -0.15
C TYR A 169 10.32 -11.44 0.37
N TRP A 170 9.58 -10.74 -0.51
CA TRP A 170 8.47 -9.89 -0.10
C TRP A 170 7.35 -10.65 0.65
N PRO A 171 6.82 -11.80 0.16
CA PRO A 171 5.77 -12.52 0.87
C PRO A 171 6.20 -12.92 2.29
N GLU A 172 7.45 -13.34 2.41
CA GLU A 172 8.02 -13.81 3.66
C GLU A 172 8.29 -12.69 4.67
N ALA A 173 8.73 -11.53 4.18
CA ALA A 173 8.89 -10.33 4.99
C ALA A 173 7.57 -9.88 5.59
N VAL A 174 6.52 -9.88 4.76
CA VAL A 174 5.18 -9.52 5.20
C VAL A 174 4.69 -10.51 6.28
N ARG A 175 4.81 -11.82 6.05
CA ARG A 175 4.47 -12.86 7.04
C ARG A 175 5.14 -12.64 8.40
N LEU A 176 6.43 -12.32 8.39
CA LEU A 176 7.21 -12.07 9.61
C LEU A 176 6.77 -10.82 10.36
N VAL A 177 6.55 -9.70 9.65
CA VAL A 177 6.08 -8.45 10.29
C VAL A 177 4.77 -8.68 11.02
N LEU A 178 3.89 -9.48 10.45
CA LEU A 178 2.55 -9.72 10.97
C LEU A 178 2.55 -10.65 12.17
N ALA A 179 3.34 -11.72 12.09
CA ALA A 179 3.55 -12.62 13.22
C ALA A 179 4.16 -11.90 14.43
N LEU A 180 5.01 -10.90 14.20
CA LEU A 180 5.69 -10.13 15.25
C LEU A 180 4.93 -8.90 15.75
N SER A 181 3.82 -8.51 15.09
CA SER A 181 2.99 -7.36 15.49
C SER A 181 1.85 -7.73 16.45
N ASP A 182 2.07 -8.78 17.25
CA ASP A 182 1.22 -9.21 18.38
C ASP A 182 -0.27 -9.45 18.04
N GLY A 183 -0.55 -10.09 16.89
CA GLY A 183 -1.88 -10.61 16.53
C GLY A 183 -3.01 -9.56 16.49
N THR A 184 -2.68 -8.29 16.67
CA THR A 184 -3.61 -7.17 16.76
C THR A 184 -3.11 -6.10 15.80
N PHE A 185 -3.44 -6.31 14.52
CA PHE A 185 -3.78 -5.19 13.67
C PHE A 185 -5.00 -4.51 14.30
N SER A 186 -4.78 -3.63 15.28
CA SER A 186 -5.79 -2.66 15.64
C SER A 186 -5.75 -1.57 14.59
N LEU A 187 -6.81 -1.56 13.80
CA LEU A 187 -7.11 -0.61 12.74
C LEU A 187 -7.61 0.72 13.33
N GLN A 188 -7.11 1.08 14.51
CA GLN A 188 -7.36 2.33 15.20
C GLN A 188 -6.13 3.22 15.05
N GLY A 189 -5.87 3.58 13.80
CA GLY A 189 -4.82 4.53 13.42
C GLY A 189 -5.13 5.07 12.04
N SER A 190 -5.61 6.31 12.00
CA SER A 190 -5.82 7.16 10.81
C SER A 190 -7.12 6.91 10.03
N GLY A 191 -8.14 7.73 10.31
CA GLY A 191 -9.46 7.75 9.68
C GLY A 191 -9.51 8.14 8.19
N CYS A 192 -8.55 7.70 7.37
CA CYS A 192 -8.57 7.86 5.92
C CYS A 192 -8.74 6.53 5.14
N ALA A 193 -8.67 5.38 5.82
CA ALA A 193 -9.23 4.11 5.35
C ALA A 193 -9.40 3.22 6.59
N ILE A 194 -10.62 2.74 6.86
CA ILE A 194 -10.83 1.65 7.83
C ILE A 194 -10.52 0.36 7.07
N PRO A 195 -9.45 -0.37 7.40
CA PRO A 195 -9.23 -1.68 6.81
C PRO A 195 -10.35 -2.64 7.16
N GLY A 196 -10.63 -3.49 6.18
CA GLY A 196 -11.88 -4.21 6.13
C GLY A 196 -12.07 -5.29 7.16
N GLN A 197 -13.32 -5.69 7.33
CA GLN A 197 -13.62 -7.00 7.86
C GLN A 197 -13.10 -8.04 6.85
N SER A 198 -11.92 -8.60 7.10
CA SER A 198 -11.38 -9.68 6.27
C SER A 198 -12.26 -10.92 6.38
N GLY A 199 -12.63 -11.50 5.23
CA GLY A 199 -13.37 -12.77 5.14
C GLY A 199 -14.87 -12.73 5.51
N ALA A 200 -15.36 -11.67 6.18
CA ALA A 200 -16.77 -11.58 6.54
C ALA A 200 -17.65 -11.17 5.35
N GLY A 201 -18.72 -11.94 5.08
CA GLY A 201 -19.66 -11.64 3.99
C GLY A 201 -19.18 -12.05 2.60
N ASP A 202 -18.14 -12.88 2.53
CA ASP A 202 -17.54 -13.36 1.29
C ASP A 202 -18.40 -14.45 0.61
N ASP A 203 -19.07 -14.05 -0.46
CA ASP A 203 -19.94 -14.87 -1.31
C ASP A 203 -19.26 -15.33 -2.61
N TYR A 204 -17.97 -15.05 -2.78
CA TYR A 204 -17.20 -15.49 -3.94
C TYR A 204 -17.11 -17.04 -3.95
N PRO A 205 -17.56 -17.71 -5.03
CA PRO A 205 -17.70 -19.17 -5.05
C PRO A 205 -16.38 -19.93 -4.88
N TRP A 206 -15.26 -19.29 -5.21
CA TRP A 206 -13.94 -19.89 -5.25
C TRP A 206 -13.01 -19.35 -4.16
N LYS A 207 -13.57 -18.83 -3.07
CA LYS A 207 -12.83 -18.27 -1.92
C LYS A 207 -11.81 -19.21 -1.28
N ASN A 208 -11.99 -20.52 -1.43
CA ASN A 208 -11.09 -21.54 -0.90
C ASN A 208 -10.21 -22.19 -1.97
N SER A 209 -10.28 -21.74 -3.22
CA SER A 209 -9.44 -22.27 -4.30
C SER A 209 -7.96 -21.94 -4.08
N PRO A 210 -7.04 -22.77 -4.59
CA PRO A 210 -5.62 -22.48 -4.48
C PRO A 210 -5.27 -21.23 -5.29
N THR A 211 -4.51 -20.33 -4.67
CA THR A 211 -3.92 -19.18 -5.36
C THR A 211 -2.85 -19.64 -6.34
N TRP A 212 -2.47 -18.78 -7.28
CA TRP A 212 -1.33 -19.06 -8.18
C TRP A 212 0.00 -19.18 -7.43
N VAL A 213 0.11 -18.61 -6.22
CA VAL A 213 1.27 -18.82 -5.32
C VAL A 213 1.32 -20.25 -4.81
N GLN A 214 0.15 -20.88 -4.59
CA GLN A 214 0.03 -22.25 -4.06
C GLN A 214 0.11 -23.32 -5.16
N ALA A 215 -0.48 -23.06 -6.33
CA ALA A 215 -0.60 -24.02 -7.42
C ALA A 215 0.30 -23.73 -8.63
N GLY A 216 1.05 -22.62 -8.62
CA GLY A 216 1.77 -22.12 -9.78
C GLY A 216 0.83 -21.52 -10.84
N THR A 217 1.35 -21.23 -12.03
CA THR A 217 0.57 -20.67 -13.15
C THR A 217 -0.16 -21.75 -13.97
N ASP A 218 -0.43 -22.90 -13.35
CA ASP A 218 -1.16 -24.01 -13.96
C ASP A 218 -2.65 -23.64 -14.15
N PRO A 219 -3.38 -24.24 -15.12
CA PRO A 219 -4.83 -24.07 -15.24
C PRO A 219 -5.61 -24.32 -13.93
N ALA A 220 -5.09 -25.15 -13.02
CA ALA A 220 -5.67 -25.39 -11.70
C ALA A 220 -5.72 -24.13 -10.80
N ALA A 221 -4.91 -23.12 -11.08
CA ALA A 221 -4.94 -21.83 -10.39
C ALA A 221 -5.92 -20.82 -11.02
N ALA A 222 -6.57 -21.16 -12.14
CA ALA A 222 -7.46 -20.28 -12.86
C ALA A 222 -8.95 -20.64 -12.65
N SER A 223 -9.78 -19.62 -12.47
CA SER A 223 -11.23 -19.75 -12.42
C SER A 223 -11.82 -20.03 -13.80
N PRO A 224 -13.09 -20.47 -13.87
CA PRO A 224 -13.84 -20.55 -15.13
C PRO A 224 -13.92 -19.22 -15.90
N LEU A 225 -13.60 -18.08 -15.28
CA LEU A 225 -13.51 -16.78 -15.93
C LEU A 225 -12.18 -16.59 -16.68
N GLY A 226 -11.20 -17.47 -16.47
CA GLY A 226 -9.86 -17.39 -17.03
C GLY A 226 -8.95 -16.38 -16.32
N MET A 227 -9.26 -16.02 -15.07
CA MET A 227 -8.41 -15.24 -14.18
C MET A 227 -7.87 -16.13 -13.06
N PHE A 228 -6.74 -15.77 -12.44
CA PHE A 228 -6.25 -16.53 -11.30
C PHE A 228 -7.18 -16.38 -10.09
N TYR A 229 -7.43 -17.48 -9.39
CA TYR A 229 -8.33 -17.51 -8.24
C TYR A 229 -7.91 -16.51 -7.18
N ARG A 230 -8.91 -15.89 -6.57
CA ARG A 230 -8.76 -15.01 -5.41
C ARG A 230 -7.88 -13.79 -5.68
N GLU A 231 -7.67 -13.44 -6.95
CA GLU A 231 -7.09 -12.15 -7.34
C GLU A 231 -8.18 -11.07 -7.45
N CYS A 232 -7.77 -9.81 -7.33
CA CYS A 232 -8.66 -8.65 -7.47
C CYS A 232 -9.50 -8.70 -8.76
N VAL A 233 -8.85 -9.05 -9.88
CA VAL A 233 -9.47 -9.12 -11.21
C VAL A 233 -10.45 -10.29 -11.34
N ASP A 234 -10.23 -11.40 -10.65
CA ASP A 234 -11.13 -12.55 -10.75
C ASP A 234 -12.43 -12.30 -9.98
N PHE A 235 -12.31 -11.80 -8.75
CA PHE A 235 -13.45 -11.39 -7.96
C PHE A 235 -14.27 -10.30 -8.66
N ALA A 236 -13.61 -9.25 -9.17
CA ALA A 236 -14.30 -8.17 -9.86
C ALA A 236 -15.02 -8.66 -11.11
N LEU A 237 -14.42 -9.56 -11.90
CA LEU A 237 -15.03 -10.07 -13.13
C LEU A 237 -16.19 -11.02 -12.82
N TRP A 238 -16.10 -11.78 -11.73
CA TRP A 238 -17.20 -12.57 -11.22
C TRP A 238 -18.38 -11.68 -10.80
N ARG A 239 -18.12 -10.60 -10.06
CA ARG A 239 -19.16 -9.65 -9.62
C ARG A 239 -19.82 -8.93 -10.81
N VAL A 240 -19.03 -8.56 -11.83
CA VAL A 240 -19.54 -8.04 -13.11
C VAL A 240 -20.49 -9.02 -13.79
N ASN A 241 -20.14 -10.31 -13.84
CA ASN A 241 -21.03 -11.35 -14.36
C ASN A 241 -22.31 -11.47 -13.52
N GLN A 242 -22.20 -11.50 -12.19
CA GLN A 242 -23.34 -11.59 -11.28
C GLN A 242 -24.32 -10.44 -11.52
N GLN A 243 -23.83 -9.19 -11.58
CA GLN A 243 -24.63 -7.98 -11.81
C GLN A 243 -25.26 -7.94 -13.20
N MET A 244 -24.66 -8.65 -14.16
CA MET A 244 -25.17 -8.79 -15.52
C MET A 244 -26.03 -10.04 -15.71
N GLY A 245 -26.46 -10.67 -14.60
CA GLY A 245 -27.39 -11.81 -14.57
C GLY A 245 -26.75 -13.18 -14.87
N SER A 246 -25.42 -13.28 -14.83
CA SER A 246 -24.67 -14.51 -15.09
C SER A 246 -24.01 -15.01 -13.80
N THR A 247 -24.66 -15.93 -13.09
CA THR A 247 -24.23 -16.40 -11.77
C THR A 247 -23.56 -17.78 -11.77
N SER A 248 -23.57 -18.49 -12.90
CA SER A 248 -22.96 -19.80 -13.08
C SER A 248 -22.42 -19.96 -14.49
N ALA A 249 -21.54 -20.94 -14.69
CA ALA A 249 -21.04 -21.28 -16.02
C ALA A 249 -22.19 -21.75 -16.95
N PRO A 250 -22.13 -21.47 -18.27
CA PRO A 250 -21.11 -20.63 -18.92
C PRO A 250 -21.30 -19.14 -18.57
N PHE A 251 -20.21 -18.49 -18.16
CA PHE A 251 -20.24 -17.07 -17.80
C PHE A 251 -20.30 -16.19 -19.04
N LYS A 252 -21.02 -15.06 -18.94
CA LYS A 252 -21.22 -14.11 -20.04
C LYS A 252 -19.94 -13.36 -20.43
N PHE A 253 -19.10 -13.06 -19.45
CA PHE A 253 -17.87 -12.30 -19.63
C PHE A 253 -16.68 -13.09 -19.10
N LEU A 254 -15.70 -13.35 -19.98
CA LEU A 254 -14.49 -14.09 -19.66
C LEU A 254 -13.27 -13.20 -19.93
N ASN A 255 -12.15 -13.46 -19.23
CA ASN A 255 -10.89 -12.76 -19.43
C ASN A 255 -10.48 -12.74 -20.91
N GLY A 256 -10.61 -13.87 -21.60
CA GLY A 256 -10.20 -14.03 -23.00
C GLY A 256 -11.12 -13.41 -24.04
N THR A 257 -12.36 -13.06 -23.69
CA THR A 257 -13.37 -12.62 -24.67
C THR A 257 -14.08 -11.33 -24.27
N PHE A 258 -13.69 -10.72 -23.14
CA PHE A 258 -14.31 -9.49 -22.67
C PHE A 258 -14.17 -8.36 -23.70
N ARG A 259 -12.99 -8.22 -24.28
CA ARG A 259 -12.66 -7.12 -25.17
C ARG A 259 -12.97 -7.48 -26.63
N PRO A 260 -13.65 -6.61 -27.38
CA PRO A 260 -13.97 -6.87 -28.78
C PRO A 260 -12.74 -6.79 -29.70
N ASP A 261 -11.62 -6.23 -29.24
CA ASP A 261 -10.36 -6.14 -29.96
C ASP A 261 -9.51 -7.42 -29.92
N GLY A 262 -10.03 -8.50 -29.31
CA GLY A 262 -9.34 -9.79 -29.20
C GLY A 262 -8.24 -9.85 -28.14
N GLN A 263 -7.98 -8.76 -27.41
CA GLN A 263 -7.07 -8.80 -26.26
C GLN A 263 -7.76 -9.40 -25.03
N LYS A 264 -6.94 -9.91 -24.11
CA LYS A 264 -7.42 -10.32 -22.78
C LYS A 264 -7.75 -9.09 -21.94
N LEU A 265 -8.73 -9.21 -21.04
CA LEU A 265 -8.99 -8.17 -20.04
C LEU A 265 -7.80 -7.98 -19.11
N GLY A 266 -7.11 -9.07 -18.78
CA GLY A 266 -5.78 -9.05 -18.16
C GLY A 266 -5.77 -8.58 -16.71
N SER A 267 -4.63 -8.01 -16.31
CA SER A 267 -4.44 -7.40 -15.00
C SER A 267 -5.23 -6.10 -14.88
N ALA A 268 -5.40 -5.57 -13.67
CA ALA A 268 -6.15 -4.34 -13.44
C ALA A 268 -5.71 -3.18 -14.34
N ARG A 269 -4.43 -3.06 -14.71
CA ARG A 269 -3.87 -2.05 -15.63
C ARG A 269 -4.69 -1.88 -16.91
N THR A 270 -5.15 -2.98 -17.49
CA THR A 270 -5.81 -2.99 -18.80
C THR A 270 -7.34 -2.97 -18.71
N TRP A 271 -7.91 -2.88 -17.50
CA TRP A 271 -9.35 -2.92 -17.30
C TRP A 271 -10.08 -1.71 -17.85
N LYS A 272 -9.55 -0.50 -17.60
CA LYS A 272 -10.15 0.71 -18.17
C LYS A 272 -10.17 0.67 -19.69
N ASP A 273 -9.04 0.30 -20.31
CA ASP A 273 -8.95 0.12 -21.76
C ASP A 273 -9.94 -0.94 -22.26
N GLY A 274 -10.21 -1.98 -21.46
CA GLY A 274 -11.16 -3.03 -21.79
C GLY A 274 -12.61 -2.52 -21.79
N TRP A 275 -12.95 -1.66 -20.83
CA TRP A 275 -14.23 -0.94 -20.81
C TRP A 275 -14.39 -0.01 -22.00
N ASP A 276 -13.36 0.81 -22.25
CA ASP A 276 -13.35 1.77 -23.36
C ASP A 276 -13.49 1.03 -24.70
N ALA A 277 -12.74 -0.06 -24.92
CA ALA A 277 -12.83 -0.88 -26.13
C ALA A 277 -14.20 -1.55 -26.31
N LYS A 278 -14.87 -1.93 -25.20
CA LYS A 278 -16.22 -2.48 -25.21
C LYS A 278 -17.30 -1.42 -25.44
N GLY A 279 -16.94 -0.13 -25.40
CA GLY A 279 -17.86 0.99 -25.49
C GLY A 279 -18.67 1.21 -24.21
N TRP A 280 -18.21 0.71 -23.07
CA TRP A 280 -18.89 0.88 -21.78
C TRP A 280 -18.42 2.16 -21.10
N ALA A 281 -19.33 2.84 -20.41
CA ALA A 281 -19.06 4.14 -19.80
C ALA A 281 -18.03 4.04 -18.64
N THR A 282 -17.21 5.08 -18.50
CA THR A 282 -16.31 5.29 -17.36
C THR A 282 -16.49 6.71 -16.80
N GLY A 283 -16.13 6.94 -15.54
CA GLY A 283 -16.26 8.25 -14.91
C GLY A 283 -15.62 8.35 -13.52
N ASN A 284 -16.04 9.35 -12.74
CA ASN A 284 -15.47 9.70 -11.43
C ASN A 284 -16.51 9.77 -10.30
N ILE A 285 -17.70 9.20 -10.51
CA ILE A 285 -18.80 9.19 -9.55
C ILE A 285 -18.99 7.74 -9.09
N PRO A 286 -18.95 7.45 -7.78
CA PRO A 286 -19.15 6.09 -7.32
C PRO A 286 -20.62 5.71 -7.53
N ARG A 287 -20.85 4.52 -8.09
CA ARG A 287 -22.19 3.94 -8.26
C ARG A 287 -22.16 2.53 -7.72
N VAL A 288 -23.16 2.14 -6.95
CA VAL A 288 -23.25 0.76 -6.45
C VAL A 288 -23.15 -0.22 -7.61
N GLY A 289 -22.17 -1.11 -7.51
CA GLY A 289 -21.81 -2.10 -8.49
C GLY A 289 -20.89 -1.65 -9.62
N ALA A 290 -20.45 -0.39 -9.66
CA ALA A 290 -19.39 0.01 -10.58
C ALA A 290 -18.07 -0.66 -10.17
N VAL A 291 -17.22 -0.97 -11.15
CA VAL A 291 -15.85 -1.41 -10.85
C VAL A 291 -15.05 -0.18 -10.46
N VAL A 292 -14.43 -0.22 -9.29
CA VAL A 292 -13.46 0.78 -8.87
C VAL A 292 -12.14 0.43 -9.53
N TRP A 293 -11.59 1.36 -10.30
CA TRP A 293 -10.34 1.15 -11.01
C TRP A 293 -9.25 2.08 -10.49
N TYR A 294 -8.18 1.47 -10.03
CA TYR A 294 -6.96 2.14 -9.64
C TYR A 294 -5.92 1.94 -10.73
N ALA A 295 -5.49 3.03 -11.35
CA ALA A 295 -4.34 3.02 -12.22
C ALA A 295 -3.11 2.52 -11.42
N PRO A 296 -2.09 1.98 -12.10
CA PRO A 296 -0.89 1.54 -11.42
C PRO A 296 -0.29 2.63 -10.52
N GLY A 297 -0.13 2.35 -9.23
CA GLY A 297 0.37 3.27 -8.21
C GLY A 297 -0.66 4.22 -7.60
N ALA A 298 -1.90 4.27 -8.10
CA ALA A 298 -2.95 5.13 -7.56
C ALA A 298 -3.56 4.53 -6.28
N GLY A 299 -3.81 5.34 -5.26
CA GLY A 299 -4.51 4.89 -4.04
C GLY A 299 -3.82 3.74 -3.29
N GLY A 300 -2.50 3.58 -3.46
CA GLY A 300 -1.74 2.47 -2.91
C GLY A 300 -1.84 1.16 -3.71
N ALA A 301 -2.45 1.18 -4.89
CA ALA A 301 -2.50 0.04 -5.79
C ALA A 301 -1.11 -0.36 -6.32
N ASP A 302 -0.99 -1.59 -6.79
CA ASP A 302 0.25 -2.12 -7.36
C ASP A 302 0.74 -1.22 -8.53
N PRO A 303 2.02 -0.79 -8.54
CA PRO A 303 2.56 0.13 -9.56
C PRO A 303 2.77 -0.51 -10.93
N THR A 304 2.73 -1.84 -11.01
CA THR A 304 2.84 -2.60 -12.25
C THR A 304 1.48 -3.09 -12.75
N PHE A 305 0.56 -3.45 -11.87
CA PHE A 305 -0.70 -4.06 -12.25
C PHE A 305 -1.92 -3.20 -11.96
N GLY A 306 -1.83 -2.14 -11.17
CA GLY A 306 -3.00 -1.41 -10.68
C GLY A 306 -3.82 -2.27 -9.72
N HIS A 307 -5.07 -1.87 -9.50
CA HIS A 307 -6.01 -2.62 -8.68
C HIS A 307 -7.44 -2.44 -9.15
N VAL A 308 -8.28 -3.44 -8.91
CA VAL A 308 -9.73 -3.31 -9.11
C VAL A 308 -10.50 -3.80 -7.90
N ALA A 309 -11.60 -3.14 -7.61
CA ALA A 309 -12.58 -3.50 -6.61
C ALA A 309 -13.99 -3.26 -7.16
N VAL A 310 -15.03 -3.47 -6.37
CA VAL A 310 -16.42 -3.16 -6.75
C VAL A 310 -17.05 -2.29 -5.68
N VAL A 311 -17.78 -1.25 -6.10
CA VAL A 311 -18.54 -0.42 -5.17
C VAL A 311 -19.68 -1.24 -4.59
N LYS A 312 -19.67 -1.47 -3.28
CA LYS A 312 -20.70 -2.18 -2.52
C LYS A 312 -21.80 -1.24 -2.05
N GLU A 313 -21.44 -0.03 -1.65
CA GLU A 313 -22.34 0.97 -1.08
C GLU A 313 -21.80 2.38 -1.38
N VAL A 314 -22.68 3.36 -1.56
CA VAL A 314 -22.33 4.78 -1.64
C VAL A 314 -23.00 5.49 -0.47
N LYS A 315 -22.23 6.27 0.29
CA LYS A 315 -22.71 6.97 1.48
C LYS A 315 -23.12 8.41 1.16
N ASP A 316 -23.96 8.98 2.02
CA ASP A 316 -24.46 10.35 1.86
C ASP A 316 -23.35 11.42 1.93
N ASP A 317 -22.22 11.10 2.57
CA ASP A 317 -21.04 11.99 2.67
C ASP A 317 -20.16 11.98 1.41
N GLY A 318 -20.55 11.24 0.37
CA GLY A 318 -19.81 11.12 -0.88
C GLY A 318 -18.66 10.11 -0.84
N THR A 319 -18.39 9.45 0.29
CA THR A 319 -17.53 8.27 0.35
C THR A 319 -18.29 7.02 -0.13
N TYR A 320 -17.57 5.95 -0.42
CA TYR A 320 -18.18 4.69 -0.83
C TYR A 320 -17.49 3.51 -0.14
N VAL A 321 -18.22 2.43 0.05
CA VAL A 321 -17.66 1.15 0.48
C VAL A 321 -17.33 0.37 -0.77
N GLU A 322 -16.08 -0.05 -0.92
CA GLU A 322 -15.70 -1.04 -1.92
C GLU A 322 -15.51 -2.41 -1.30
N GLU A 323 -15.65 -3.43 -2.13
CA GLU A 323 -15.37 -4.82 -1.81
C GLU A 323 -14.45 -5.44 -2.87
N GLY A 324 -13.62 -6.39 -2.45
CA GLY A 324 -12.68 -7.01 -3.36
C GLY A 324 -11.83 -8.09 -2.72
N TYR A 325 -10.82 -8.52 -3.48
CA TYR A 325 -9.70 -9.35 -3.04
C TYR A 325 -8.39 -8.59 -3.28
N ASN A 326 -7.31 -8.93 -2.56
CA ASN A 326 -5.98 -8.29 -2.67
C ASN A 326 -5.97 -6.78 -2.38
N GLY A 327 -6.94 -6.28 -1.59
CA GLY A 327 -6.89 -4.90 -1.06
C GLY A 327 -6.17 -4.78 0.28
N ASN A 328 -5.83 -5.92 0.88
CA ASN A 328 -5.05 -6.02 2.10
C ASN A 328 -3.64 -6.53 1.77
N PRO A 329 -2.62 -6.18 2.58
CA PRO A 329 -1.32 -6.83 2.49
C PRO A 329 -1.44 -8.32 2.86
N SER A 330 -0.47 -9.13 2.40
CA SER A 330 -0.27 -10.52 2.87
C SER A 330 -0.32 -10.59 4.41
N PRO A 331 -0.71 -11.72 5.05
CA PRO A 331 -1.25 -12.93 4.45
C PRO A 331 -2.73 -12.78 4.06
N ASP A 332 -3.32 -11.60 4.25
CA ASP A 332 -4.71 -11.32 3.90
C ASP A 332 -4.84 -10.78 2.45
N ASP A 333 -3.73 -10.68 1.72
CA ASP A 333 -3.77 -10.62 0.27
C ASP A 333 -4.41 -11.93 -0.22
N HIS A 334 -5.27 -11.91 -1.24
CA HIS A 334 -6.11 -13.06 -1.62
C HIS A 334 -7.22 -13.44 -0.62
N SER A 335 -7.56 -12.56 0.32
CA SER A 335 -8.78 -12.66 1.13
C SER A 335 -9.77 -11.56 0.77
N TYR A 336 -11.07 -11.86 0.93
CA TYR A 336 -12.12 -10.87 0.75
C TYR A 336 -11.97 -9.72 1.76
N TYR A 337 -12.20 -8.49 1.30
CA TYR A 337 -12.24 -7.30 2.13
C TYR A 337 -13.41 -6.40 1.74
N THR A 338 -13.78 -5.52 2.66
CA THR A 338 -14.59 -4.32 2.39
C THR A 338 -13.89 -3.12 2.97
N ARG A 339 -13.88 -1.94 2.35
CA ARG A 339 -13.34 -0.73 2.99
C ARG A 339 -14.07 0.52 2.53
N THR A 340 -14.14 1.52 3.42
CA THR A 340 -14.64 2.84 3.04
C THR A 340 -13.52 3.65 2.40
N VAL A 341 -13.78 4.24 1.24
CA VAL A 341 -12.82 4.99 0.41
C VAL A 341 -13.39 6.36 0.06
N SER A 342 -12.53 7.38 0.07
CA SER A 342 -12.88 8.70 -0.45
C SER A 342 -12.92 8.69 -1.99
N ASN A 343 -13.89 9.40 -2.57
CA ASN A 343 -14.06 9.48 -4.02
C ASN A 343 -12.84 10.03 -4.78
N SER A 344 -11.93 10.73 -4.11
CA SER A 344 -10.72 11.29 -4.72
C SER A 344 -9.57 10.30 -4.89
N VAL A 345 -9.69 9.08 -4.36
CA VAL A 345 -8.62 8.07 -4.34
C VAL A 345 -8.55 7.22 -5.63
N PRO A 346 -9.66 6.66 -6.15
CA PRO A 346 -9.60 5.84 -7.37
C PRO A 346 -9.34 6.68 -8.61
N SER A 347 -8.78 6.05 -9.64
CA SER A 347 -8.48 6.71 -10.91
C SER A 347 -9.72 6.83 -11.80
N ALA A 348 -10.63 5.86 -11.73
CA ALA A 348 -11.92 5.89 -12.40
C ALA A 348 -12.90 4.90 -11.77
N PHE A 349 -14.18 5.07 -12.05
CA PHE A 349 -15.21 4.05 -11.94
C PHE A 349 -15.57 3.56 -13.34
N LEU A 350 -15.62 2.25 -13.51
CA LEU A 350 -16.02 1.59 -14.75
C LEU A 350 -17.46 1.12 -14.58
N TYR A 351 -18.38 1.70 -15.35
CA TYR A 351 -19.82 1.50 -15.19
C TYR A 351 -20.30 0.31 -16.01
N LEU A 352 -21.25 -0.44 -15.47
CA LEU A 352 -21.97 -1.45 -16.23
C LEU A 352 -23.08 -0.78 -17.06
N PRO A 353 -23.49 -1.37 -18.21
CA PRO A 353 -24.54 -0.79 -19.06
C PRO A 353 -25.89 -0.58 -18.36
N THR A 354 -26.16 -1.34 -17.29
CA THR A 354 -27.36 -1.18 -16.46
C THR A 354 -27.30 0.03 -15.52
N GLN A 355 -26.13 0.67 -15.38
CA GLN A 355 -25.84 1.78 -14.47
C GLN A 355 -25.59 3.09 -15.22
N GLU A 356 -25.86 3.17 -16.53
CA GLU A 356 -25.75 4.42 -17.28
C GLU A 356 -26.73 5.47 -16.75
N GLU A 357 -26.27 6.73 -16.66
CA GLU A 357 -27.16 7.85 -16.37
C GLU A 357 -28.22 7.89 -17.46
N LYS A 358 -29.49 7.79 -17.06
CA LYS A 358 -30.58 8.25 -17.93
C LYS A 358 -30.32 9.73 -18.17
N LYS A 359 -29.83 10.05 -19.37
CA LYS A 359 -29.65 11.43 -19.84
C LYS A 359 -30.96 12.20 -19.81
#